data_AF-W2TV21-F1
#
_entry.id   AF-W2TV21-F1
#
_cell.length_a   1.000
_cell.length_b   1.000
_cell.length_c   1.000
_cell.angle_alpha   90.00
_cell.angle_beta   90.00
_cell.angle_gamma   90.00
#
_symmetry.space_group_name_H-M   'P 1'
#
loop_
_entity.id
_entity.type
_entity.pdbx_description
1 polymer ?
#
loop_
_entity_poly.entity_id
_entity_poly.type
_entity_poly.pdbx_seq_one_letter_code
_entity_poly.pdbx_strand_id
1 'polypeptide(L)'
;MFWEEEKKLGETRDETIESYVCSNRLKDILELPYTLQELWGGNRQLIDYFCRDDVLKELANTALRPKIDDSQPIKTQYKLSNACMEILTLRNNNEITDAFLESDEAMKPVKDFFVDNPSRNHLVCGFFMRIVQHLFHRSLSK
;
A
#
# COMPACT_ATOMS: atom_id res chain seq x y z
N MET A 1 0.18 -34.96 -7.73
CA MET A 1 1.32 -34.13 -7.28
C MET A 1 0.82 -32.70 -7.16
N PHE A 2 0.42 -32.29 -5.95
CA PHE A 2 -0.15 -30.95 -5.72
C PHE A 2 0.92 -29.85 -5.76
N TRP A 3 2.20 -30.23 -5.66
CA TRP A 3 3.37 -29.34 -5.69
C TRP A 3 3.95 -29.09 -7.09
N GLU A 4 3.51 -29.80 -8.12
CA GLU A 4 3.98 -29.54 -9.49
C GLU A 4 3.16 -28.47 -10.21
N GLU A 5 1.91 -28.23 -9.77
CA GLU A 5 1.04 -27.22 -10.37
C GLU A 5 1.39 -25.79 -9.90
N GLU A 6 1.92 -25.61 -8.68
CA GLU A 6 2.45 -24.31 -8.23
C GLU A 6 3.72 -23.90 -8.99
N LYS A 7 4.54 -24.86 -9.46
CA LYS A 7 5.71 -24.56 -10.29
C LYS A 7 5.33 -24.04 -11.69
N LYS A 8 4.19 -24.46 -12.24
CA LYS A 8 3.75 -24.02 -13.58
C LYS A 8 3.19 -22.60 -13.60
N LEU A 9 2.75 -22.05 -12.46
CA LEU A 9 2.31 -20.66 -12.40
C LEU A 9 3.47 -19.65 -12.43
N GLY A 10 4.72 -20.10 -12.22
CA GLY A 10 5.91 -19.26 -12.29
C GLY A 10 6.52 -19.09 -13.69
N GLU A 11 6.01 -19.78 -14.71
CA GLU A 11 6.68 -19.89 -16.02
C GLU A 11 5.99 -19.12 -17.17
N THR A 12 4.92 -18.36 -16.91
CA THR A 12 4.27 -17.55 -17.96
C THR A 12 4.33 -16.06 -17.65
N ARG A 13 5.43 -15.48 -18.14
CA ARG A 13 5.86 -14.08 -18.26
C ARG A 13 6.87 -13.61 -17.21
N ASP A 14 8.09 -13.41 -17.69
CA ASP A 14 9.16 -12.55 -17.17
C ASP A 14 8.72 -11.08 -17.00
N GLU A 15 7.62 -10.83 -16.31
CA GLU A 15 7.28 -9.50 -15.82
C GLU A 15 7.75 -9.44 -14.36
N THR A 16 9.07 -9.28 -14.21
CA THR A 16 9.72 -9.16 -12.91
C THR A 16 9.22 -7.91 -12.19
N ILE A 17 9.27 -7.90 -10.85
CA ILE A 17 9.01 -6.71 -10.02
C ILE A 17 9.77 -5.49 -10.55
N GLU A 18 10.99 -5.69 -11.05
CA GLU A 18 11.80 -4.65 -11.70
C GLU A 18 11.08 -3.98 -12.86
N SER A 19 10.44 -4.75 -13.75
CA SER A 19 9.70 -4.20 -14.89
C SER A 19 8.54 -3.30 -14.46
N TYR A 20 7.86 -3.65 -13.37
CA TYR A 20 6.77 -2.86 -12.80
C TYR A 20 7.26 -1.64 -12.02
N VAL A 21 8.36 -1.77 -11.27
CA VAL A 21 9.02 -0.62 -10.62
C VAL A 21 9.49 0.39 -11.66
N CYS A 22 10.00 -0.08 -12.81
CA CYS A 22 10.42 0.78 -13.93
C CYS A 22 9.23 1.48 -14.62
N SER A 23 8.04 0.86 -14.65
CA SER A 23 6.85 1.49 -15.23
C SER A 23 6.32 2.66 -14.38
N ASN A 24 6.73 2.73 -13.10
CA ASN A 24 6.38 3.77 -12.13
C ASN A 24 4.86 3.97 -11.98
N ARG A 25 4.10 2.88 -12.07
CA ARG A 25 2.65 2.88 -11.90
C ARG A 25 2.29 2.11 -10.65
N LEU A 26 1.93 2.83 -9.60
CA LEU A 26 1.57 2.25 -8.31
C LEU A 26 0.48 1.18 -8.46
N LYS A 27 -0.57 1.47 -9.21
CA LYS A 27 -1.69 0.53 -9.44
C LYS A 27 -1.21 -0.81 -9.99
N ASP A 28 -0.33 -0.80 -10.98
CA ASP A 28 0.15 -2.01 -11.64
C ASP A 28 0.94 -2.87 -10.64
N ILE A 29 1.76 -2.25 -9.79
CA ILE A 29 2.51 -2.92 -8.72
C ILE A 29 1.56 -3.48 -7.64
N LEU A 30 0.51 -2.75 -7.26
CA LEU A 30 -0.46 -3.19 -6.24
C LEU A 30 -1.37 -4.33 -6.73
N GLU A 31 -1.54 -4.47 -8.04
CA GLU A 31 -2.34 -5.55 -8.65
C GLU A 31 -1.57 -6.87 -8.72
N LEU A 32 -0.25 -6.85 -8.58
CA LEU A 32 0.56 -8.06 -8.52
C LEU A 32 0.22 -8.89 -7.26
N PRO A 33 -0.08 -10.20 -7.43
CA PRO A 33 -0.48 -11.06 -6.31
C PRO A 33 0.55 -11.17 -5.18
N TYR A 34 1.83 -11.03 -5.49
CA TYR A 34 2.96 -11.28 -4.58
C TYR A 34 3.58 -10.01 -3.99
N THR A 35 3.11 -8.80 -4.31
CA THR A 35 3.72 -7.55 -3.82
C THR A 35 3.83 -7.47 -2.30
N LEU A 36 2.76 -7.84 -1.57
CA LEU A 36 2.80 -7.85 -0.10
C LEU A 36 3.74 -8.94 0.44
N GLN A 37 3.79 -10.11 -0.21
CA GLN A 37 4.67 -11.21 0.20
C GLN A 37 6.14 -10.84 0.03
N GLU A 38 6.48 -10.19 -1.08
CA GLU A 38 7.82 -9.71 -1.40
C GLU A 38 8.26 -8.59 -0.46
N LEU A 39 7.35 -7.67 -0.12
CA LEU A 39 7.60 -6.67 0.92
C LEU A 39 7.84 -7.32 2.29
N TRP A 40 7.06 -8.33 2.65
CA TRP A 40 7.31 -9.07 3.89
C TRP A 40 8.64 -9.83 3.87
N GLY A 41 9.06 -10.30 2.70
CA GLY A 41 10.37 -10.91 2.47
C GLY A 41 11.54 -9.93 2.46
N GLY A 42 11.28 -8.61 2.55
CA GLY A 42 12.33 -7.59 2.57
C GLY A 42 12.88 -7.24 1.19
N ASN A 43 12.07 -7.37 0.13
CA ASN A 43 12.48 -7.01 -1.23
C ASN A 43 12.89 -5.53 -1.31
N ARG A 44 14.21 -5.30 -1.44
CA ARG A 44 14.81 -3.96 -1.35
C ARG A 44 14.30 -3.00 -2.42
N GLN A 45 14.12 -3.49 -3.65
CA GLN A 45 13.65 -2.65 -4.76
C GLN A 45 12.24 -2.13 -4.53
N LEU A 46 11.34 -2.99 -4.00
CA LEU A 46 10.00 -2.56 -3.62
C LEU A 46 10.03 -1.57 -2.45
N ILE A 47 10.84 -1.85 -1.42
CA ILE A 47 10.99 -0.93 -0.28
C ILE A 47 11.45 0.44 -0.76
N ASP A 48 12.52 0.50 -1.56
CA ASP A 48 13.04 1.77 -2.09
C ASP A 48 12.01 2.50 -2.96
N TYR A 49 11.23 1.76 -3.77
CA TYR A 49 10.13 2.33 -4.53
C TYR A 49 9.05 2.95 -3.62
N PHE A 50 8.61 2.22 -2.60
CA PHE A 50 7.57 2.67 -1.68
C PHE A 50 8.06 3.73 -0.68
N CYS A 51 9.36 3.93 -0.52
CA CYS A 51 9.93 5.02 0.28
C CYS A 51 9.96 6.37 -0.45
N ARG A 52 9.61 6.43 -1.75
CA ARG A 52 9.58 7.70 -2.50
C ARG A 52 8.38 8.56 -2.10
N ASP A 53 8.62 9.86 -1.94
CA ASP A 53 7.59 10.84 -1.52
C ASP A 53 6.33 10.84 -2.41
N ASP A 54 6.51 10.77 -3.73
CA ASP A 54 5.40 10.76 -4.68
C ASP A 54 4.54 9.49 -4.54
N VAL A 55 5.20 8.35 -4.37
CA VAL A 55 4.55 7.05 -4.15
C VAL A 55 3.85 7.01 -2.79
N LEU A 56 4.49 7.48 -1.72
CA LEU A 56 3.92 7.55 -0.37
C LEU A 56 2.66 8.43 -0.34
N LYS A 57 2.71 9.58 -1.01
CA LYS A 57 1.55 10.48 -1.16
C LYS A 57 0.43 9.81 -1.95
N GLU A 58 0.74 9.06 -3.00
CA GLU A 58 -0.24 8.32 -3.79
C GLU A 58 -0.85 7.16 -2.98
N LEU A 59 -0.05 6.43 -2.20
CA LEU A 59 -0.50 5.39 -1.27
C LEU A 59 -1.51 5.95 -0.27
N ALA A 60 -1.19 7.07 0.40
CA ALA A 60 -2.06 7.68 1.40
C ALA A 60 -3.38 8.18 0.79
N ASN A 61 -3.31 8.79 -0.40
CA ASN A 61 -4.51 9.21 -1.12
C ASN A 61 -5.37 8.01 -1.56
N THR A 62 -4.75 6.96 -2.11
CA THR A 62 -5.48 5.78 -2.57
C THR A 62 -6.12 5.02 -1.41
N ALA A 63 -5.45 4.94 -0.26
CA ALA A 63 -5.99 4.34 0.95
C ALA A 63 -7.21 5.10 1.50
N LEU A 64 -7.16 6.43 1.52
CA LEU A 64 -8.14 7.28 2.22
C LEU A 64 -9.20 7.90 1.32
N ARG A 65 -8.98 7.93 0.01
CA ARG A 65 -9.88 8.50 -0.99
C ARG A 65 -10.09 7.50 -2.13
N PRO A 66 -10.67 6.32 -1.83
CA PRO A 66 -10.90 5.28 -2.84
C PRO A 66 -11.77 5.82 -3.98
N LYS A 67 -11.39 5.50 -5.22
CA LYS A 67 -12.26 5.69 -6.39
C LYS A 67 -13.16 4.46 -6.52
N ILE A 68 -14.40 4.59 -6.05
CA ILE A 68 -15.37 3.49 -6.05
C ILE A 68 -16.02 3.35 -7.42
N ASP A 69 -16.00 2.12 -7.94
CA ASP A 69 -16.77 1.70 -9.10
C ASP A 69 -17.96 0.85 -8.61
N ASP A 70 -19.14 1.47 -8.57
CA ASP A 70 -20.38 0.83 -8.10
C ASP A 70 -20.85 -0.32 -9.01
N SER A 71 -20.28 -0.47 -10.20
CA SER A 71 -20.58 -1.61 -11.09
C SER A 71 -19.87 -2.90 -10.65
N GLN A 72 -18.84 -2.79 -9.81
CA GLN A 72 -18.05 -3.92 -9.35
C GLN A 72 -18.52 -4.48 -8.00
N PRO A 73 -18.21 -5.75 -7.68
CA PRO A 73 -18.48 -6.32 -6.36
C PRO A 73 -17.85 -5.49 -5.24
N ILE A 74 -18.57 -5.29 -4.14
CA ILE A 74 -18.10 -4.52 -2.95
C ILE A 74 -16.69 -4.94 -2.50
N LYS A 75 -16.37 -6.24 -2.60
CA LYS A 75 -15.05 -6.78 -2.23
C LYS A 75 -13.89 -6.23 -3.07
N THR A 76 -14.13 -5.87 -4.33
CA THR A 76 -13.08 -5.34 -5.22
C THR A 76 -12.96 -3.82 -5.14
N GLN A 77 -14.05 -3.12 -4.76
CA GLN A 77 -14.12 -1.66 -4.67
C GLN A 77 -13.04 -1.05 -3.76
N TYR A 78 -12.64 -1.74 -2.69
CA TYR A 78 -11.64 -1.27 -1.72
C TYR A 78 -10.34 -2.07 -1.75
N LYS A 79 -10.15 -2.97 -2.73
CA LYS A 79 -8.98 -3.87 -2.79
C LYS A 79 -7.67 -3.08 -2.80
N LEU A 80 -7.58 -2.06 -3.67
CA LEU A 80 -6.38 -1.23 -3.79
C LEU A 80 -6.16 -0.39 -2.53
N SER A 81 -7.20 0.24 -1.99
CA SER A 81 -7.10 1.03 -0.77
C SER A 81 -6.65 0.20 0.44
N ASN A 82 -7.15 -1.03 0.54
CA ASN A 82 -6.70 -1.98 1.54
C ASN A 82 -5.22 -2.33 1.34
N ALA A 83 -4.78 -2.62 0.11
CA ALA A 83 -3.37 -2.89 -0.17
C ALA A 83 -2.47 -1.70 0.22
N CYS A 84 -2.85 -0.46 -0.12
CA CYS A 84 -2.11 0.74 0.27
C CYS A 84 -2.01 0.88 1.79
N MET A 85 -3.11 0.66 2.51
CA MET A 85 -3.14 0.71 3.96
C MET A 85 -2.27 -0.39 4.60
N GLU A 86 -2.26 -1.61 4.05
CA GLU A 86 -1.37 -2.69 4.53
C GLU A 86 0.10 -2.32 4.33
N ILE A 87 0.47 -1.70 3.20
CA ILE A 87 1.85 -1.24 2.95
C ILE A 87 2.26 -0.11 3.90
N LEU A 88 1.38 0.88 4.11
CA LEU A 88 1.63 1.99 5.06
C LEU A 88 1.67 1.53 6.54
N THR A 89 1.20 0.31 6.83
CA THR A 89 1.16 -0.27 8.18
C THR A 89 1.97 -1.55 8.31
N LEU A 90 2.98 -1.71 7.45
CA LEU A 90 3.83 -2.89 7.37
C LEU A 90 4.61 -3.08 8.67
N ARG A 91 4.31 -4.16 9.41
CA ARG A 91 4.84 -4.34 10.78
C ARG A 91 6.29 -4.82 10.85
N ASN A 92 6.76 -5.53 9.83
CA ASN A 92 8.08 -6.15 9.82
C ASN A 92 9.14 -5.33 9.10
N ASN A 93 8.76 -4.21 8.48
CA ASN A 93 9.67 -3.25 7.89
C ASN A 93 9.19 -1.83 8.19
N ASN A 94 9.96 -1.11 9.01
CA ASN A 94 9.63 0.25 9.40
C ASN A 94 10.17 1.32 8.45
N GLU A 95 10.98 0.97 7.43
CA GLU A 95 11.60 1.95 6.54
C GLU A 95 10.56 2.77 5.78
N ILE A 96 9.49 2.11 5.28
CA ILE A 96 8.39 2.78 4.60
C ILE A 96 7.66 3.72 5.57
N THR A 97 7.38 3.26 6.79
CA THR A 97 6.75 4.08 7.84
C THR A 97 7.64 5.25 8.26
N ASP A 98 8.95 5.04 8.32
CA ASP A 98 9.94 6.06 8.69
C ASP A 98 10.02 7.14 7.62
N ALA A 99 10.12 6.74 6.34
CA ALA A 99 10.06 7.66 5.20
C ALA A 99 8.73 8.43 5.17
N PHE A 100 7.62 7.75 5.48
CA PHE A 100 6.32 8.39 5.54
C PHE A 100 6.20 9.45 6.64
N LEU A 101 6.79 9.20 7.82
CA LEU A 101 6.84 10.17 8.92
C LEU A 101 7.73 11.38 8.61
N GLU A 102 8.76 11.20 7.79
CA GLU A 102 9.71 12.25 7.41
C GLU A 102 9.20 13.12 6.25
N SER A 103 8.17 12.68 5.53
CA SER A 103 7.61 13.36 4.37
C SER A 103 6.33 14.12 4.70
N ASP A 104 6.45 15.44 4.88
CA ASP A 104 5.29 16.30 5.12
C ASP A 104 4.25 16.28 3.98
N GLU A 105 4.72 16.18 2.73
CA GLU A 105 3.87 16.07 1.55
C GLU A 105 3.08 14.76 1.51
N ALA A 106 3.70 13.66 1.92
CA ALA A 106 3.03 12.37 2.01
C ALA A 106 2.09 12.27 3.22
N MET A 107 2.39 12.98 4.31
CA MET A 107 1.54 13.04 5.49
C MET A 107 0.30 13.94 5.31
N LYS A 108 0.36 14.88 4.37
CA LYS A 108 -0.73 15.83 4.10
C LYS A 108 -2.09 15.16 3.84
N PRO A 109 -2.23 14.12 2.98
CA PRO A 109 -3.49 13.40 2.81
C PRO A 109 -4.11 12.85 4.09
N VAL A 110 -3.29 12.42 5.06
CA VAL A 110 -3.73 11.92 6.37
C VAL A 110 -4.23 13.06 7.25
N LYS A 111 -3.46 14.16 7.32
CA LYS A 111 -3.84 15.39 8.04
C LYS A 111 -5.15 15.96 7.48
N ASP A 112 -5.24 16.09 6.16
CA ASP A 112 -6.42 16.60 5.45
C ASP A 112 -7.62 15.69 5.71
N PHE A 113 -7.47 14.36 5.65
CA PHE A 113 -8.57 13.42 5.91
C PHE A 113 -9.17 13.58 7.30
N PHE A 114 -8.37 13.94 8.31
CA PHE A 114 -8.88 14.20 9.66
C PHE A 114 -9.72 15.48 9.73
N VAL A 115 -9.34 16.52 8.97
CA VAL A 115 -10.01 17.82 8.96
C VAL A 115 -11.25 17.83 8.07
N ASP A 116 -11.20 17.10 6.95
CA ASP A 116 -12.20 17.09 5.88
C ASP A 116 -13.57 16.48 6.31
N ASN A 117 -13.71 16.03 7.56
CA ASN A 117 -14.89 15.31 8.07
C ASN A 117 -15.30 14.17 7.11
N PRO A 118 -14.44 13.15 7.00
CA PRO A 118 -14.43 12.22 5.88
C PRO A 118 -15.74 11.44 5.82
N SER A 119 -16.08 11.01 4.60
CA SER A 119 -17.29 10.25 4.28
C SER A 119 -17.66 9.22 5.36
N ARG A 120 -18.95 9.02 5.63
CA ARG A 120 -19.49 8.07 6.63
C ARG A 120 -19.15 6.58 6.36
N ASN A 121 -18.17 6.31 5.51
CA ASN A 121 -17.70 4.98 5.21
C ASN A 121 -16.81 4.44 6.34
N HIS A 122 -17.39 3.54 7.14
CA HIS A 122 -16.70 2.91 8.26
C HIS A 122 -15.42 2.16 7.86
N LEU A 123 -15.32 1.63 6.64
CA LEU A 123 -14.13 0.91 6.19
C LEU A 123 -12.94 1.85 5.99
N VAL A 124 -13.17 2.98 5.33
CA VAL A 124 -12.13 4.00 5.10
C VAL A 124 -11.71 4.63 6.43
N CYS A 125 -12.65 4.87 7.35
CA CYS A 125 -12.31 5.28 8.72
C CYS A 125 -11.44 4.24 9.43
N GLY A 126 -11.72 2.95 9.24
CA GLY A 126 -10.88 1.86 9.75
C GLY A 126 -9.45 1.89 9.20
N PHE A 127 -9.29 2.16 7.90
CA PHE A 127 -7.97 2.33 7.28
C PHE A 127 -7.21 3.51 7.88
N PHE A 128 -7.87 4.66 8.00
CA PHE A 128 -7.30 5.84 8.65
C PHE A 128 -6.81 5.54 10.06
N MET A 129 -7.67 4.93 10.89
CA MET A 129 -7.31 4.62 12.27
C MET A 129 -6.11 3.68 12.35
N ARG A 130 -6.01 2.66 11.47
CA ARG A 130 -4.85 1.75 11.43
C ARG A 130 -3.57 2.50 11.06
N ILE A 131 -3.61 3.37 10.05
CA ILE A 131 -2.46 4.18 9.64
C ILE A 131 -2.00 5.05 10.80
N VAL A 132 -2.90 5.83 11.40
CA VAL A 132 -2.58 6.75 12.51
C VAL A 132 -2.05 5.99 13.73
N GLN A 133 -2.68 4.88 14.12
CA GLN A 133 -2.19 4.03 15.22
C GLN A 133 -0.77 3.53 14.97
N HIS A 134 -0.48 3.07 13.75
CA HIS A 134 0.84 2.59 13.40
C HIS A 134 1.89 3.71 13.45
N LEU A 135 1.56 4.89 12.93
CA LEU A 135 2.42 6.07 12.99
C LEU A 135 2.74 6.49 14.42
N PHE A 136 1.75 6.52 15.31
CA PHE A 136 1.97 6.83 16.71
C PHE A 136 2.91 5.82 17.38
N HIS A 137 2.64 4.52 17.22
CA HIS A 137 3.53 3.48 17.76
C HIS A 137 4.96 3.62 17.26
N ARG A 138 5.15 3.94 15.97
CA ARG A 138 6.48 4.11 15.41
C ARG A 138 7.17 5.38 15.91
N SER A 139 6.46 6.50 15.97
CA SER A 139 6.99 7.79 16.44
C SER A 139 7.49 7.75 17.89
N LEU A 140 6.86 6.94 18.74
CA LEU A 140 7.27 6.73 20.14
C LEU A 140 8.48 5.79 20.27
N SER A 141 8.83 5.06 19.21
CA SER A 141 9.91 4.08 19.20
C SER A 141 11.18 4.58 18.49
N LYS A 142 11.15 5.79 17.93
CA LYS A 142 12.33 6.53 17.44
C LYS A 142 12.90 7.35 18.60
#